data_AF-A0A101QTK8-F1
#
_entry.id   AF-A0A101QTK8-F1
#
_cell.length_a   1.000
_cell.length_b   1.000
_cell.length_c   1.000
_cell.angle_alpha   90.00
_cell.angle_beta   90.00
_cell.angle_gamma   90.00
#
_symmetry.space_group_name_H-M   'P 1'
#
loop_
_entity.id
_entity.type
_entity.pdbx_description
1 polymer ?
#
loop_
_entity_poly.entity_id
_entity_poly.type
_entity_poly.pdbx_seq_one_letter_code
_entity_poly.pdbx_strand_id
1 'polypeptide(L)'
;MTSANQCAKTRPFLSRGDQGSCVRFLQRKLDDNGIPTRVDGVFGRGTAHSVKVFQRACGFQGKEIDGLVGPRTWAGLLDHSCV
;
A
#
# COMPACT_ATOMS: atom_id res chain seq x y z
N MET A 1 -6.48 19.83 -7.29
CA MET A 1 -6.08 19.49 -5.91
C MET A 1 -7.04 18.41 -5.43
N THR A 2 -6.77 17.11 -5.32
CA THR A 2 -5.50 16.36 -5.16
C THR A 2 -5.78 14.87 -5.44
N SER A 3 -5.13 14.24 -6.44
CA SER A 3 -5.39 12.85 -6.88
C SER A 3 -5.19 11.75 -5.82
N ALA A 4 -4.61 12.06 -4.66
CA ALA A 4 -4.56 11.15 -3.51
C ALA A 4 -5.96 10.76 -3.00
N ASN A 5 -6.92 11.69 -3.08
CA ASN A 5 -8.28 11.47 -2.57
C ASN A 5 -9.09 10.51 -3.46
N GLN A 6 -8.73 10.40 -4.75
CA GLN A 6 -9.30 9.39 -5.64
C GLN A 6 -8.82 8.00 -5.27
N CYS A 7 -7.54 7.83 -4.94
CA CYS A 7 -7.01 6.52 -4.60
C CYS A 7 -7.61 5.95 -3.30
N ALA A 8 -7.83 6.80 -2.30
CA ALA A 8 -8.51 6.42 -1.06
C ALA A 8 -10.01 6.12 -1.28
N LYS A 9 -10.67 6.77 -2.25
CA LYS A 9 -12.08 6.54 -2.59
C LYS A 9 -12.30 5.29 -3.44
N THR A 10 -11.52 5.10 -4.50
CA THR A 10 -11.70 3.97 -5.43
C THR A 10 -11.03 2.70 -4.94
N ARG A 11 -10.09 2.81 -3.98
CA ARG A 11 -9.31 1.70 -3.42
C ARG A 11 -8.86 0.74 -4.52
N PRO A 12 -8.21 1.26 -5.58
CA PRO A 12 -7.90 0.46 -6.75
C PRO A 12 -6.91 -0.62 -6.35
N PHE A 13 -6.98 -1.75 -7.05
CA PHE A 13 -5.94 -2.76 -6.93
C PHE A 13 -4.65 -2.19 -7.49
N LEU A 14 -3.63 -2.05 -6.63
CA LEU A 14 -2.29 -1.68 -7.05
C LEU A 14 -1.37 -2.90 -7.03
N SER A 15 -0.56 -3.00 -8.06
CA SER A 15 0.31 -4.11 -8.34
C SER A 15 1.64 -3.64 -8.91
N ARG A 16 2.61 -4.55 -8.93
CA ARG A 16 3.94 -4.26 -9.50
C ARG A 16 3.81 -3.85 -10.96
N GLY A 17 4.37 -2.68 -11.28
CA GLY A 17 4.25 -2.05 -12.60
C GLY A 17 3.35 -0.82 -12.60
N ASP A 18 2.42 -0.71 -11.64
CA ASP A 18 1.59 0.49 -11.50
C ASP A 18 2.43 1.70 -11.08
N GLN A 19 2.03 2.87 -11.56
CA GLN A 19 2.70 4.13 -11.28
C GLN A 19 1.69 5.27 -11.15
N GLY A 20 2.08 6.32 -10.43
CA GLY A 20 1.33 7.57 -10.33
C GLY A 20 1.05 8.00 -8.90
N SER A 21 0.14 8.97 -8.76
CA SER A 21 -0.25 9.54 -7.47
C SER A 21 -0.79 8.52 -6.48
N CYS A 22 -1.44 7.47 -6.99
CA CYS A 22 -1.98 6.36 -6.21
C CYS A 22 -0.88 5.57 -5.48
N VAL A 23 0.15 5.18 -6.22
CA VAL A 23 1.30 4.46 -5.65
C VAL A 23 2.07 5.35 -4.69
N ARG A 24 2.21 6.64 -5.03
CA ARG A 24 2.88 7.60 -4.16
C ARG A 24 2.14 7.77 -2.82
N PHE A 25 0.81 7.75 -2.86
CA PHE A 25 -0.03 7.79 -1.66
C PHE A 25 0.11 6.51 -0.82
N LEU A 26 0.07 5.33 -1.45
CA LEU A 26 0.35 4.06 -0.80
C LEU A 26 1.73 4.06 -0.12
N GLN A 27 2.78 4.48 -0.83
CA GLN A 27 4.14 4.50 -0.32
C GLN A 27 4.25 5.41 0.91
N ARG A 28 3.64 6.59 0.85
CA ARG A 28 3.56 7.51 2.00
C ARG A 28 2.86 6.86 3.19
N LYS A 29 1.79 6.09 2.94
CA LYS A 29 1.05 5.41 4.01
C LYS A 29 1.81 4.22 4.61
N LEU A 30 2.61 3.51 3.82
CA LEU A 30 3.51 2.49 4.35
C LEU A 30 4.56 3.11 5.29
N ASP A 31 5.14 4.23 4.88
CA ASP A 31 6.11 5.00 5.69
C ASP A 31 5.48 5.50 7.01
N ASP A 32 4.26 6.04 6.94
CA ASP A 32 3.43 6.47 8.09
C ASP A 32 3.14 5.32 9.08
N ASN A 33 3.06 4.08 8.59
CA ASN A 33 2.90 2.87 9.39
C ASN A 33 4.25 2.28 9.87
N GLY A 34 5.35 3.03 9.73
CA GLY A 34 6.68 2.60 10.19
C GLY A 34 7.38 1.62 9.25
N ILE A 35 6.89 1.46 8.01
CA ILE A 35 7.52 0.59 7.01
C ILE A 35 8.29 1.46 6.02
N PRO A 36 9.63 1.50 6.11
CA PRO A 36 10.44 2.35 5.26
C PRO A 36 10.26 1.95 3.80
N THR A 37 9.75 2.88 2.99
CA THR A 37 9.55 2.65 1.58
C THR A 37 9.89 3.90 0.78
N ARG A 38 10.42 3.70 -0.42
CA ARG A 38 10.74 4.82 -1.31
C ARG A 38 9.45 5.40 -1.88
N VAL A 39 9.22 6.70 -1.68
CA VAL A 39 8.03 7.43 -2.16
C VAL A 39 8.29 8.06 -3.54
N ASP A 40 8.53 7.23 -4.55
CA ASP A 40 8.80 7.65 -5.93
C ASP A 40 7.55 7.66 -6.84
N GLY A 41 6.45 7.07 -6.38
CA GLY A 41 5.23 6.88 -7.16
C GLY A 41 5.29 5.72 -8.15
N VAL A 42 6.25 4.79 -8.00
CA VAL A 42 6.43 3.61 -8.84
C VAL A 42 6.32 2.34 -8.00
N PHE A 43 5.44 1.42 -8.42
CA PHE A 43 5.23 0.16 -7.71
C PHE A 43 6.29 -0.84 -8.18
N GLY A 44 7.51 -0.65 -7.69
CA GLY A 44 8.63 -1.54 -7.94
C GLY A 44 8.69 -2.73 -6.98
N ARG A 45 9.80 -3.48 -7.05
CA ARG A 45 10.08 -4.59 -6.11
C ARG A 45 10.17 -4.11 -4.66
N GLY A 46 10.71 -2.92 -4.42
CA GLY A 46 10.80 -2.32 -3.07
C GLY A 46 9.42 -2.08 -2.48
N THR A 47 8.55 -1.37 -3.21
CA THR A 47 7.15 -1.13 -2.80
C THR A 47 6.40 -2.44 -2.55
N ALA A 48 6.55 -3.43 -3.44
CA ALA A 48 5.94 -4.74 -3.27
C ALA A 48 6.41 -5.46 -1.99
N HIS A 49 7.69 -5.34 -1.66
CA HIS A 49 8.24 -5.92 -0.42
C HIS A 49 7.65 -5.23 0.81
N SER A 50 7.59 -3.89 0.81
CA SER A 50 7.00 -3.12 1.91
C SER A 50 5.50 -3.42 2.10
N VAL A 51 4.75 -3.59 1.01
CA VAL A 51 3.36 -4.04 1.07
C VAL A 51 3.26 -5.42 1.71
N LYS A 52 4.15 -6.36 1.38
CA LYS A 52 4.15 -7.69 2.01
C LYS A 52 4.49 -7.64 3.49
N VAL A 53 5.42 -6.78 3.89
CA VAL A 53 5.75 -6.55 5.31
C VAL A 53 4.54 -5.98 6.03
N PHE A 54 3.86 -5.00 5.43
CA PHE A 54 2.62 -4.45 5.99
C PHE A 54 1.54 -5.51 6.12
N GLN A 55 1.37 -6.34 5.10
CA GLN A 55 0.40 -7.43 5.13
C GLN A 55 0.72 -8.43 6.26
N ARG A 56 2.00 -8.75 6.47
CA ARG A 56 2.39 -9.58 7.61
C ARG A 56 2.11 -8.91 8.96
N ALA A 57 2.37 -7.60 9.08
CA ALA A 57 2.10 -6.83 10.29
C ALA A 57 0.58 -6.80 10.62
N CYS A 58 -0.25 -6.59 9.60
CA CYS A 58 -1.71 -6.71 9.67
C CYS A 58 -2.24 -8.12 10.01
N GLY A 59 -1.39 -9.14 10.07
CA GLY A 59 -1.81 -10.52 10.33
C GLY A 59 -2.43 -11.25 9.12
N PHE A 60 -2.23 -10.78 7.89
CA PHE A 60 -2.59 -11.56 6.69
C PHE A 60 -1.73 -12.83 6.63
N GLN A 61 -2.33 -13.97 6.26
CA GLN A 61 -1.65 -15.27 6.30
C GLN A 61 -1.67 -15.99 4.95
N GLY A 62 -0.67 -16.84 4.73
CA GLY A 62 -0.58 -17.69 3.54
C GLY A 62 -0.57 -16.89 2.23
N LYS A 63 -1.60 -17.12 1.40
CA LYS A 63 -1.71 -16.49 0.08
C LYS A 63 -2.05 -15.01 0.14
N GLU A 64 -2.57 -14.49 1.26
CA GLU A 64 -2.99 -13.08 1.34
C GLU A 64 -1.81 -12.08 1.27
N ILE A 65 -0.56 -12.55 1.47
CA ILE A 65 0.68 -11.76 1.36
C ILE A 65 1.17 -11.75 -0.11
N ASP A 66 0.27 -11.48 -1.03
CA ASP A 66 0.57 -11.45 -2.47
C ASP A 66 1.45 -10.24 -2.85
N GLY A 67 1.49 -9.20 -2.00
CA GLY A 67 2.10 -7.91 -2.33
C GLY A 67 1.24 -7.07 -3.27
N LEU A 68 -0.04 -7.42 -3.40
CA LEU A 68 -1.08 -6.65 -4.09
C LEU A 68 -1.82 -5.79 -3.07
N VAL A 69 -2.11 -4.54 -3.42
CA VAL A 69 -2.87 -3.64 -2.54
C VAL A 69 -4.32 -3.64 -2.96
N GLY A 70 -5.13 -4.42 -2.24
CA GLY A 70 -6.58 -4.45 -2.42
C GLY A 70 -7.33 -3.67 -1.33
N PRO A 71 -8.67 -3.74 -1.33
CA PRO A 71 -9.52 -3.04 -0.36
C PRO A 71 -9.18 -3.35 1.10
N ARG A 72 -8.79 -4.60 1.42
CA ARG A 72 -8.37 -4.99 2.77
C ARG A 72 -7.05 -4.35 3.18
N THR A 73 -6.08 -4.29 2.28
CA THR A 73 -4.80 -3.60 2.53
C THR A 73 -5.03 -2.09 2.68
N TRP A 74 -5.89 -1.50 1.84
CA TRP A 74 -6.29 -0.10 1.98
C TRP A 74 -6.99 0.19 3.31
N ALA A 75 -7.87 -0.71 3.77
CA ALA A 75 -8.52 -0.57 5.07
C ALA A 75 -7.49 -0.53 6.20
N GLY A 76 -6.56 -1.48 6.24
CA GLY A 76 -5.49 -1.48 7.26
C GLY A 76 -4.63 -0.22 7.24
N LEU A 77 -4.28 0.28 6.04
CA LEU A 77 -3.46 1.50 5.90
C LEU A 77 -4.18 2.78 6.35
N LEU A 78 -5.51 2.84 6.20
CA LEU A 78 -6.31 4.03 6.48
C LEU A 78 -6.87 4.04 7.91
N ASP A 79 -7.17 2.87 8.45
CA ASP A 79 -7.83 2.70 9.75
C ASP A 79 -6.83 2.59 10.92
N HIS A 80 -5.52 2.53 10.63
CA HIS A 80 -4.43 2.34 11.62
C HIS A 80 -4.62 1.10 12.53
N SER A 81 -5.54 0.20 12.18
CA SER A 81 -5.96 -0.95 13.01
C SER A 81 -5.08 -2.19 12.85
N CYS A 82 -4.01 -2.07 12.07
CA CYS A 82 -3.12 -3.16 11.71
C CYS A 82 -1.76 -3.15 12.41
N VAL A 83 -1.50 -2.17 13.28
CA VAL A 83 -0.20 -2.01 13.97
C VAL A 83 -0.34 -2.17 15.47
#